data_AF-A0A0F8ZZ76-F1
#
_entry.id   AF-A0A0F8ZZ76-F1
#
_cell.length_a   1.000
_cell.length_b   1.000
_cell.length_c   1.000
_cell.angle_alpha   90.00
_cell.angle_beta   90.00
_cell.angle_gamma   90.00
#
_symmetry.space_group_name_H-M   'P 1'
#
loop_
_entity.id
_entity.type
_entity.pdbx_description
1 polymer ?
#
loop_
_entity_poly.entity_id
_entity_poly.type
_entity_poly.pdbx_seq_one_letter_code
_entity_poly.pdbx_strand_id
1 'polypeptide(L)'
;MNKQEKILILGTGGWGTALSILLHNKGFKVTLWGSTPDYVEFLKKHRENTKYLQGIQIPTDLNITSNIDDAQNKVNLIVAAIPTPYVRKIIKNLKNHYIP
;
A
#
# COMPACT_ATOMS: atom_id res chain seq x y z
N MET A 1 3.06 -9.91 15.93
CA MET A 1 3.74 -9.46 14.70
C MET A 1 5.09 -8.87 15.09
N ASN A 2 6.15 -9.37 14.45
CA ASN A 2 7.50 -8.81 14.57
C ASN A 2 7.57 -7.50 13.75
N LYS A 3 8.23 -6.45 14.27
CA LYS A 3 8.39 -5.16 13.57
C LYS A 3 9.17 -5.28 12.25
N GLN A 4 9.87 -6.39 12.02
CA GLN A 4 10.53 -6.69 10.74
C GLN A 4 9.57 -7.20 9.64
N GLU A 5 8.31 -7.49 9.97
CA GLU A 5 7.32 -7.96 9.00
C GLU A 5 7.01 -6.90 7.94
N LYS A 6 6.95 -7.34 6.68
CA LYS A 6 6.60 -6.51 5.54
C LYS A 6 5.10 -6.57 5.28
N ILE A 7 4.47 -5.41 5.26
CA ILE A 7 3.03 -5.27 5.03
C ILE A 7 2.81 -4.56 3.69
N LEU A 8 2.03 -5.18 2.81
CA LEU A 8 1.56 -4.59 1.57
C LEU A 8 0.13 -4.09 1.74
N ILE A 9 -0.08 -2.79 1.55
CA ILE A 9 -1.40 -2.18 1.50
C ILE A 9 -1.80 -1.99 0.04
N LEU A 10 -2.88 -2.65 -0.38
CA LEU A 10 -3.43 -2.48 -1.72
C LEU A 10 -4.44 -1.34 -1.70
N GLY A 11 -4.22 -0.30 -2.50
CA GLY A 11 -5.16 0.79 -2.74
C GLY A 11 -4.70 2.13 -2.18
N THR A 12 -4.58 3.14 -3.05
CA THR A 12 -4.20 4.53 -2.71
C THR A 12 -5.40 5.40 -2.32
N GLY A 13 -6.47 4.79 -1.81
CA GLY A 13 -7.63 5.51 -1.26
C GLY A 13 -7.35 6.04 0.15
N GLY A 14 -8.34 6.71 0.76
CA GLY A 14 -8.20 7.31 2.08
C GLY A 14 -7.83 6.29 3.15
N TRP A 15 -8.54 5.16 3.19
CA TRP A 15 -8.25 4.06 4.11
C TRP A 15 -6.90 3.40 3.87
N GLY A 16 -6.53 3.12 2.61
CA GLY A 16 -5.23 2.51 2.32
C GLY A 16 -4.07 3.43 2.69
N THR A 17 -4.21 4.73 2.46
CA THR A 17 -3.22 5.74 2.88
C THR A 17 -3.13 5.83 4.40
N ALA A 18 -4.27 5.96 5.09
CA ALA A 18 -4.33 6.06 6.55
C ALA A 18 -3.75 4.82 7.25
N LEU A 19 -4.10 3.61 6.79
CA LEU A 19 -3.56 2.36 7.33
C LEU A 19 -2.06 2.25 7.07
N SER A 20 -1.60 2.70 5.90
CA SER A 20 -0.17 2.69 5.59
C SER A 20 0.62 3.54 6.58
N ILE A 21 0.16 4.78 6.83
CA ILE A 21 0.76 5.71 7.79
C ILE A 21 0.70 5.14 9.21
N LEU A 22 -0.45 4.63 9.63
CA LEU A 22 -0.64 4.05 10.97
C LEU A 22 0.33 2.89 11.23
N LEU A 23 0.43 1.95 10.29
CA LEU A 23 1.29 0.77 10.45
C LEU A 23 2.77 1.15 10.34
N HIS A 24 3.11 2.08 9.47
CA HIS A 24 4.47 2.62 9.39
C HIS A 24 4.88 3.28 10.72
N ASN A 25 4.03 4.11 11.30
CA ASN A 25 4.29 4.76 12.60
C ASN A 25 4.40 3.76 13.76
N LYS A 26 3.83 2.56 13.64
CA LYS A 26 4.02 1.45 14.59
C LYS A 26 5.35 0.71 14.41
N GLY A 27 6.13 1.06 13.39
CA GLY A 27 7.46 0.52 13.10
C GLY A 27 7.48 -0.68 12.16
N PHE A 28 6.41 -0.92 11.40
CA PHE A 28 6.37 -1.97 10.37
C PHE A 28 6.96 -1.49 9.04
N LYS A 29 7.48 -2.42 8.23
CA LYS A 29 7.90 -2.11 6.86
C LYS A 29 6.68 -2.12 5.94
N VAL A 30 6.18 -0.95 5.60
CA VAL A 30 4.95 -0.79 4.82
C VAL A 30 5.26 -0.40 3.37
N THR A 31 4.57 -1.04 2.43
CA THR A 31 4.46 -0.60 1.04
C THR A 31 3.01 -0.28 0.70
N LEU A 32 2.76 0.94 0.21
CA LEU A 32 1.47 1.35 -0.34
C LEU A 32 1.49 1.15 -1.87
N TRP A 33 0.60 0.29 -2.36
CA TRP A 33 0.47 0.03 -3.79
C TRP A 33 -0.77 0.70 -4.40
N GLY A 34 -0.61 1.27 -5.59
CA GLY A 34 -1.69 1.86 -6.38
C GLY A 34 -1.70 1.41 -7.83
N SER A 35 -2.88 1.17 -8.40
CA SER A 35 -3.03 0.72 -9.80
C SER A 35 -2.83 1.82 -10.84
N THR A 36 -2.77 3.09 -10.43
CA THR A 36 -2.66 4.25 -11.33
C THR A 36 -1.27 4.88 -11.19
N PRO A 37 -0.34 4.63 -12.13
CA PRO A 37 1.06 5.08 -12.02
C PRO A 37 1.21 6.58 -11.80
N ASP A 38 0.50 7.42 -12.57
CA ASP A 38 0.59 8.87 -12.45
C ASP A 38 0.19 9.37 -11.05
N TYR A 39 -0.81 8.71 -10.46
CA TYR A 39 -1.26 9.05 -9.11
C TYR A 39 -0.29 8.56 -8.03
N VAL A 40 0.36 7.41 -8.25
CA VAL A 40 1.44 6.95 -7.38
C VAL A 40 2.62 7.92 -7.41
N GLU A 41 3.04 8.38 -8.59
CA GLU A 41 4.11 9.38 -8.70
C GLU A 41 3.73 10.71 -8.06
N PHE A 42 2.46 11.13 -8.19
CA PHE A 42 1.93 12.27 -7.45
C PHE A 42 2.12 12.09 -5.94
N LEU A 43 1.73 10.94 -5.37
CA LEU A 43 1.87 10.66 -3.94
C LEU A 43 3.34 10.58 -3.50
N LYS A 44 4.23 10.00 -4.31
CA LYS A 44 5.68 9.95 -4.03
C LYS A 44 6.30 11.34 -3.98
N LYS A 45 5.87 12.23 -4.89
CA LYS A 45 6.38 13.60 -4.99
C LYS A 45 5.83 14.51 -3.88
N HIS A 46 4.52 14.53 -3.69
CA HIS A 46 3.86 15.47 -2.78
C HIS A 46 3.81 14.97 -1.35
N ARG A 47 3.92 13.65 -1.16
CA ARG A 47 3.82 12.99 0.15
C ARG A 47 2.55 13.35 0.90
N GLU A 48 1.49 13.67 0.18
CA GLU A 48 0.16 13.91 0.74
C GLU A 48 -0.90 13.37 -0.22
N ASN A 49 -1.91 12.70 0.33
CA ASN A 49 -3.06 12.26 -0.45
C ASN A 49 -4.15 13.33 -0.43
N THR A 50 -3.95 14.39 -1.21
CA THR A 50 -4.87 15.55 -1.28
C THR A 50 -6.26 15.20 -1.82
N LYS A 51 -6.45 14.02 -2.43
CA LYS A 51 -7.73 13.57 -2.98
C LYS A 51 -8.57 12.80 -1.96
N TYR A 52 -7.94 12.00 -1.10
CA TYR A 52 -8.64 11.04 -0.25
C TYR A 52 -8.28 11.13 1.25
N LEU A 53 -7.24 11.88 1.63
CA LEU A 53 -6.81 12.09 3.01
C LEU A 53 -6.05 13.43 3.15
N GLN A 54 -6.78 14.53 3.01
CA GLN A 54 -6.22 15.90 3.04
C GLN A 54 -5.62 16.27 4.39
N GLY A 55 -4.53 17.04 4.37
CA GLY A 55 -3.86 17.59 5.55
C GLY A 55 -2.97 16.59 6.30
N ILE A 56 -2.83 15.35 5.81
CA ILE A 56 -2.02 14.31 6.45
C ILE A 56 -0.82 13.96 5.57
N GLN A 57 0.38 14.19 6.12
CA GLN A 57 1.63 13.86 5.46
C GLN A 57 1.93 12.36 5.52
N ILE A 58 2.33 11.81 4.39
CA ILE A 58 2.83 10.45 4.20
C ILE A 58 4.33 10.48 4.50
N PRO A 59 4.84 9.64 5.42
CA PRO A 59 6.27 9.56 5.73
C PRO A 59 7.13 9.38 4.46
N THR A 60 8.28 10.06 4.41
CA THR A 60 9.15 10.11 3.23
C THR A 60 9.83 8.77 2.94
N ASP A 61 10.04 7.95 3.96
CA ASP A 61 10.60 6.61 3.91
C ASP A 61 9.54 5.51 3.75
N LEU A 62 8.24 5.86 3.77
CA LEU A 62 7.17 4.94 3.38
C LEU A 62 7.25 4.65 1.88
N ASN A 63 7.34 3.37 1.52
CA ASN A 63 7.44 2.95 0.13
C ASN A 63 6.08 3.06 -0.58
N ILE A 64 6.04 3.71 -1.74
CA ILE A 64 4.83 3.87 -2.56
C ILE A 64 5.18 3.45 -3.99
N THR A 65 4.41 2.53 -4.58
CA THR A 65 4.72 1.97 -5.91
C THR A 65 3.46 1.56 -6.67
N SER A 66 3.53 1.56 -8.00
CA SER A 66 2.52 0.99 -8.89
C SER A 66 2.93 -0.38 -9.44
N ASN A 67 4.18 -0.79 -9.19
CA ASN A 67 4.69 -2.09 -9.59
C ASN A 67 4.25 -3.15 -8.59
N ILE A 68 3.27 -3.98 -8.97
CA ILE A 68 2.73 -5.03 -8.09
C ILE A 68 3.75 -6.15 -7.83
N ASP A 69 4.65 -6.41 -8.78
CA ASP A 69 5.68 -7.45 -8.66
C ASP A 69 6.74 -7.12 -7.61
N ASP A 70 7.14 -5.86 -7.57
CA ASP A 70 8.01 -5.34 -6.52
C ASP A 70 7.28 -5.30 -5.17
N ALA A 71 6.05 -4.76 -5.17
CA ALA A 71 5.26 -4.56 -3.95
C ALA A 71 4.96 -5.86 -3.20
N GLN A 72 4.75 -6.96 -3.92
CA GLN A 72 4.40 -8.27 -3.34
C GLN A 72 5.61 -9.10 -2.89
N ASN A 73 6.84 -8.64 -3.12
CA ASN A 73 8.02 -9.46 -2.88
C ASN A 73 8.31 -9.68 -1.38
N LYS A 74 8.23 -10.94 -0.94
CA LYS A 74 8.51 -11.39 0.45
C LYS A 74 7.66 -10.66 1.49
N VAL A 75 6.38 -10.44 1.20
CA VAL A 75 5.43 -9.82 2.15
C VAL A 75 4.88 -10.84 3.13
N ASN A 76 4.66 -10.43 4.37
CA ASN A 76 4.10 -11.27 5.43
C ASN A 76 2.57 -11.10 5.55
N LEU A 77 2.08 -9.90 5.23
CA LEU A 77 0.68 -9.54 5.32
C LEU A 77 0.28 -8.66 4.14
N ILE A 78 -0.88 -8.95 3.56
CA ILE A 78 -1.51 -8.11 2.53
C ILE A 78 -2.83 -7.58 3.09
N VAL A 79 -3.00 -6.26 3.06
CA VAL A 79 -4.25 -5.59 3.42
C VAL A 79 -4.92 -5.07 2.16
N ALA A 80 -6.10 -5.60 1.84
CA ALA A 80 -6.87 -5.17 0.68
C ALA A 80 -7.77 -3.97 1.03
N ALA A 81 -7.25 -2.75 0.87
CA ALA A 81 -7.97 -1.48 1.06
C ALA A 81 -8.44 -0.89 -0.29
N ILE A 82 -9.00 -1.74 -1.15
CA ILE A 82 -9.48 -1.44 -2.50
C ILE A 82 -11.01 -1.64 -2.58
N PRO A 83 -11.72 -0.91 -3.46
CA PRO A 83 -13.16 -1.12 -3.65
C PRO A 83 -13.48 -2.57 -4.07
N THR A 84 -14.54 -3.14 -3.50
CA THR A 84 -14.97 -4.53 -3.70
C THR A 84 -14.97 -5.01 -5.16
N PRO A 85 -15.45 -4.24 -6.15
CA PRO A 85 -15.45 -4.68 -7.55
C PRO A 85 -14.05 -5.01 -8.11
N TYR A 86 -13.00 -4.40 -7.57
CA TYR A 86 -11.63 -4.59 -8.04
C TYR A 86 -10.86 -5.69 -7.29
N VAL A 87 -11.36 -6.14 -6.14
CA VAL A 87 -10.69 -7.11 -5.26
C VAL A 87 -10.30 -8.38 -6.01
N ARG A 88 -11.26 -9.01 -6.69
CA ARG A 88 -11.01 -10.27 -7.43
C ARG A 88 -9.93 -10.10 -8.50
N LYS A 89 -9.98 -9.00 -9.26
CA LYS A 89 -9.02 -8.73 -10.33
C LYS A 89 -7.61 -8.54 -9.77
N ILE A 90 -7.48 -7.75 -8.70
CA ILE A 90 -6.18 -7.42 -8.11
C ILE A 90 -5.58 -8.64 -7.41
N ILE A 91 -6.37 -9.40 -6.64
CA ILE A 91 -5.88 -10.61 -5.96
C ILE A 91 -5.40 -11.65 -6.97
N LYS A 92 -6.07 -11.82 -8.12
CA LYS A 92 -5.61 -12.73 -9.19
C LYS A 92 -4.24 -12.35 -9.78
N ASN A 93 -3.84 -11.09 -9.69
CA ASN A 93 -2.54 -10.62 -10.17
C ASN A 93 -1.41 -10.82 -9.15
N LEU A 94 -1.75 -11.17 -7.90
CA LEU A 94 -0.76 -11.53 -6.90
C LEU A 94 -0.22 -12.92 -7.24
N LYS A 95 1.11 -13.05 -7.34
CA LYS A 95 1.78 -14.33 -7.50
C LYS A 95 1.52 -15.17 -6.24
N ASN A 96 1.35 -16.48 -6.40
CA ASN A 96 0.94 -17.44 -5.37
C ASN A 96 1.60 -17.20 -4.00
N HIS A 97 0.92 -16.46 -3.12
CA HIS A 97 1.16 -16.45 -1.68
C HIS A 97 0.14 -17.39 -1.05
N TYR A 98 0.20 -18.68 -1.39
CA TYR A 98 -0.49 -19.69 -0.61
C TYR A 98 0.35 -19.93 0.65
N ILE A 99 -0.14 -19.45 1.78
CA ILE A 99 0.31 -19.92 3.09
C ILE A 99 -0.85 -20.80 3.59
N PRO A 100 -0.61 -22.11 3.81
CA PRO A 100 -1.64 -23.10 4.06
C PRO A 100 -2.55 -22.82 5.26
#